data_AF-A0A1I2M4N7-F1
#
_entry.id   AF-A0A1I2M4N7-F1
#
_cell.length_a   1.000
_cell.length_b   1.000
_cell.length_c   1.000
_cell.angle_alpha   90.00
_cell.angle_beta   90.00
_cell.angle_gamma   90.00
#
_symmetry.space_group_name_H-M   'P 1'
#
loop_
_entity.id
_entity.type
_entity.pdbx_description
1 polymer ?
#
loop_
_entity_poly.entity_id
_entity_poly.type
_entity_poly.pdbx_seq_one_letter_code
_entity_poly.pdbx_strand_id
1 'polypeptide(L)'
;MDDPHDWLFDPTAAHRLVLARRPSPGSGVVPDVVSDVVWSDVVRLLRWATADAGGLAEVESGRWWRLAAECGALLRRLPGLADELAEPWALDPATWGGAPADGRARVALTAARLTALLRSGEPVSLRRLAGEVDALGSAAIAALVEQAPWAAAP
;
A
#
# COMPACT_ATOMS: atom_id res chain seq x y z
N MET A 1 9.07 -15.96 11.62
CA MET A 1 8.62 -14.93 10.67
C MET A 1 8.51 -13.67 11.50
N ASP A 2 9.38 -12.68 11.27
CA ASP A 2 9.39 -11.47 12.09
C ASP A 2 8.05 -10.74 11.97
N ASP A 3 7.52 -10.25 13.08
CA ASP A 3 6.28 -9.47 13.10
C ASP A 3 6.47 -8.22 12.21
N PRO A 4 5.61 -7.99 11.20
CA PRO A 4 5.57 -6.74 10.44
C PRO A 4 5.65 -5.49 11.30
N HIS A 5 5.05 -5.53 12.49
CA HIS A 5 5.01 -4.41 13.41
C HIS A 5 6.41 -3.99 13.91
N ASP A 6 7.31 -4.94 14.17
CA ASP A 6 8.61 -4.65 14.78
C ASP A 6 9.51 -3.81 13.86
N TRP A 7 9.48 -4.06 12.54
CA TRP A 7 10.32 -3.33 11.59
C TRP A 7 9.59 -2.18 10.90
N LEU A 8 8.25 -2.22 10.76
CA LEU A 8 7.50 -1.11 10.16
C LEU A 8 7.61 0.14 11.02
N PHE A 9 7.58 -0.01 12.34
CA PHE A 9 7.59 1.11 13.28
C PHE A 9 9.00 1.48 13.80
N ASP A 10 10.04 0.70 13.48
CA ASP A 10 11.45 1.13 13.60
C ASP A 10 11.83 1.99 12.36
N PRO A 11 12.10 3.30 12.54
CA PRO A 11 12.49 4.17 11.43
C PRO A 11 13.75 3.70 10.69
N THR A 12 14.70 3.09 11.40
CA THR A 12 15.97 2.64 10.82
C THR A 12 15.77 1.40 9.97
N ALA A 13 15.04 0.40 10.49
CA ALA A 13 14.72 -0.81 9.74
C ALA A 13 13.87 -0.50 8.50
N ALA A 14 12.83 0.33 8.64
CA ALA A 14 12.01 0.76 7.52
C ALA A 14 12.82 1.51 6.44
N HIS A 15 13.70 2.42 6.84
CA HIS A 15 14.55 3.15 5.88
C HIS A 15 15.51 2.22 5.13
N ARG A 16 16.11 1.23 5.80
CA ARG A 16 16.96 0.24 5.14
C ARG A 16 16.18 -0.60 4.11
N LEU A 17 14.93 -0.96 4.40
CA LEU A 17 14.09 -1.67 3.45
C LEU A 17 13.79 -0.83 2.22
N VAL A 18 13.49 0.46 2.38
CA VAL A 18 13.31 1.39 1.25
C VAL A 18 14.56 1.43 0.38
N LEU A 19 15.74 1.64 0.98
CA LEU A 19 17.00 1.69 0.23
C LEU A 19 17.34 0.38 -0.47
N ALA A 20 16.98 -0.77 0.12
CA ALA A 20 17.18 -2.08 -0.48
C ALA A 20 16.33 -2.31 -1.75
N ARG A 21 15.36 -1.43 -2.03
CA ARG A 21 14.54 -1.46 -3.25
C ARG A 21 15.07 -0.59 -4.38
N ARG A 22 16.17 0.13 -4.17
CA ARG A 22 16.80 0.88 -5.26
C ARG A 22 17.21 -0.10 -6.38
N PRO A 23 17.05 0.29 -7.65
CA PRO A 23 17.50 -0.52 -8.78
C PRO A 23 19.02 -0.80 -8.72
N SER A 24 19.48 -1.75 -9.54
CA SER A 24 20.89 -2.16 -9.57
C SER A 24 21.85 -0.97 -9.68
N PRO A 25 23.04 -1.02 -9.03
CA PRO A 25 24.02 0.04 -9.08
C PRO A 25 24.32 0.49 -10.52
N GLY A 26 24.18 1.79 -10.80
CA GLY A 26 24.37 2.37 -12.13
C GLY A 26 23.07 2.74 -12.87
N SER A 27 21.90 2.49 -12.27
CA SER A 27 20.57 2.93 -12.73
C SER A 27 20.41 4.46 -12.86
N GLY A 28 21.24 5.23 -12.14
CA GLY A 28 21.18 6.69 -12.12
C GLY A 28 20.34 7.24 -10.97
N VAL A 29 20.42 8.56 -10.77
CA VAL A 29 19.82 9.23 -9.60
C VAL A 29 18.29 9.25 -9.64
N VAL A 30 17.70 9.41 -10.83
CA VAL A 30 16.24 9.51 -10.98
C VAL A 30 15.53 8.21 -10.55
N PRO A 31 15.92 7.01 -11.03
CA PRO A 31 15.32 5.76 -10.56
C PRO A 31 15.48 5.50 -9.05
N ASP A 32 16.60 5.91 -8.46
CA ASP A 32 16.82 5.78 -7.02
C ASP A 32 15.86 6.66 -6.21
N VAL A 33 15.69 7.92 -6.61
CA VAL A 33 14.77 8.87 -5.94
C VAL A 33 13.31 8.43 -6.10
N VAL A 34 12.91 8.02 -7.31
CA VAL A 34 11.55 7.52 -7.54
C VAL A 34 11.29 6.27 -6.69
N SER A 35 12.24 5.33 -6.64
CA SER A 35 12.15 4.15 -5.79
C SER A 35 11.99 4.54 -4.31
N ASP A 36 12.84 5.42 -3.80
CA ASP A 36 12.80 5.86 -2.40
C ASP A 36 11.46 6.49 -2.02
N VAL A 37 10.93 7.38 -2.87
CA VAL A 37 9.64 8.05 -2.66
C VAL A 37 8.52 7.02 -2.61
N VAL A 38 8.45 6.15 -3.62
CA VAL A 38 7.39 5.16 -3.77
C VAL A 38 7.38 4.18 -2.61
N TRP A 39 8.54 3.62 -2.24
CA TRP A 39 8.61 2.65 -1.15
C TRP A 39 8.42 3.29 0.23
N SER A 40 8.80 4.55 0.41
CA SER A 40 8.48 5.29 1.63
C SER A 40 6.96 5.48 1.80
N ASP A 41 6.25 5.77 0.71
CA ASP A 41 4.79 5.85 0.73
C ASP A 41 4.15 4.47 1.00
N VAL A 42 4.66 3.40 0.39
CA VAL A 42 4.20 2.03 0.68
C VAL A 42 4.38 1.68 2.15
N VAL A 43 5.52 2.01 2.77
CA VAL A 43 5.72 1.81 4.21
C VAL A 43 4.70 2.58 5.04
N ARG A 44 4.38 3.82 4.66
CA ARG A 44 3.32 4.61 5.34
C ARG A 44 1.96 3.94 5.22
N LEU A 45 1.60 3.42 4.04
CA LEU A 45 0.35 2.69 3.85
C LEU A 45 0.31 1.42 4.69
N LEU A 46 1.40 0.65 4.73
CA LEU A 46 1.51 -0.56 5.54
C LEU A 46 1.35 -0.25 7.04
N ARG A 47 1.92 0.84 7.55
CA ARG A 47 1.71 1.29 8.93
C ARG A 47 0.24 1.57 9.22
N TRP A 48 -0.48 2.23 8.31
CA TRP A 48 -1.91 2.46 8.47
C TRP A 48 -2.73 1.16 8.41
N ALA A 49 -2.33 0.21 7.57
CA ALA A 49 -3.01 -1.07 7.44
C ALA A 49 -2.78 -1.99 8.65
N THR A 50 -1.64 -1.88 9.34
CA THR A 50 -1.28 -2.73 10.49
C THR A 50 -1.50 -2.07 11.85
N ALA A 51 -1.61 -0.74 11.91
CA ALA A 51 -1.85 -0.03 13.17
C ALA A 51 -3.14 -0.53 13.82
N ASP A 52 -3.09 -0.99 15.07
CA ASP A 52 -4.28 -1.34 15.85
C ASP A 52 -4.89 -0.08 16.48
N ALA A 53 -6.20 0.09 16.38
CA ALA A 53 -6.92 1.18 17.04
C ALA A 53 -7.39 0.81 18.46
N GLY A 54 -7.00 -0.36 18.98
CA GLY A 54 -7.34 -0.80 20.33
C GLY A 54 -8.84 -1.03 20.53
N GLY A 55 -9.57 -1.37 19.46
CA GLY A 55 -11.00 -1.65 19.50
C GLY A 55 -11.92 -0.42 19.53
N LEU A 56 -11.39 0.80 19.42
CA LEU A 56 -12.21 2.02 19.37
C LEU A 56 -12.75 2.25 17.96
N ALA A 57 -14.06 2.05 17.77
CA ALA A 57 -14.72 2.09 16.44
C ALA A 57 -14.54 3.43 15.69
N GLU A 58 -14.60 4.58 16.37
CA GLU A 58 -14.38 5.89 15.74
C GLU A 58 -12.94 6.04 15.23
N VAL A 59 -11.97 5.52 15.99
CA VAL A 59 -10.55 5.53 15.62
C VAL A 59 -10.29 4.57 14.46
N GLU A 60 -10.93 3.39 14.46
CA GLU A 60 -10.91 2.44 13.34
C GLU A 60 -11.43 3.07 12.04
N SER A 61 -12.60 3.74 12.09
CA SER A 61 -13.17 4.41 10.93
C SER A 61 -12.25 5.51 10.40
N GLY A 62 -11.68 6.31 11.30
CA GLY A 62 -10.68 7.32 10.95
C GLY A 62 -9.39 6.73 10.37
N ARG A 63 -8.99 5.51 10.78
CA ARG A 63 -7.85 4.78 10.22
C ARG A 63 -8.12 4.36 8.78
N TRP A 64 -9.28 3.76 8.53
CA TRP A 64 -9.68 3.31 7.19
C TRP A 64 -9.82 4.45 6.19
N TRP A 65 -10.43 5.56 6.61
CA TRP A 65 -10.52 6.74 5.77
C TRP A 65 -9.14 7.29 5.39
N ARG A 66 -8.21 7.39 6.36
CA ARG A 66 -6.83 7.85 6.11
C ARG A 66 -6.09 6.90 5.17
N LEU A 67 -6.21 5.59 5.38
CA LEU A 67 -5.60 4.58 4.51
C LEU A 67 -6.10 4.73 3.05
N ALA A 68 -7.41 4.82 2.85
CA ALA A 68 -7.99 5.01 1.52
C ALA A 68 -7.54 6.32 0.86
N ALA A 69 -7.51 7.42 1.62
CA ALA A 69 -7.09 8.72 1.12
C ALA A 69 -5.61 8.74 0.70
N GLU A 70 -4.73 8.13 1.48
CA GLU A 70 -3.29 8.00 1.18
C GLU A 70 -3.05 7.08 -0.03
N CYS A 71 -3.79 5.98 -0.15
CA CYS A 71 -3.79 5.15 -1.37
C CYS A 71 -4.14 6.00 -2.60
N GLY A 72 -5.24 6.76 -2.54
CA GLY A 72 -5.65 7.67 -3.61
C GLY A 72 -4.63 8.78 -3.91
N ALA A 73 -3.88 9.25 -2.91
CA ALA A 73 -2.82 10.24 -3.09
C ALA A 73 -1.58 9.66 -3.78
N LEU A 74 -1.21 8.42 -3.47
CA LEU A 74 -0.14 7.73 -4.18
C LEU A 74 -0.54 7.44 -5.63
N LEU A 75 -1.73 6.86 -5.86
CA LEU A 75 -2.22 6.53 -7.20
C LEU A 75 -2.26 7.74 -8.15
N ARG A 76 -2.58 8.93 -7.64
CA ARG A 76 -2.57 10.18 -8.42
C ARG A 76 -1.17 10.63 -8.85
N ARG A 77 -0.12 10.23 -8.12
CA ARG A 77 1.28 10.61 -8.42
C ARG A 77 2.00 9.59 -9.31
N LEU A 78 1.62 8.32 -9.25
CA LEU A 78 2.31 7.25 -9.99
C LEU A 78 2.42 7.47 -11.51
N PRO A 79 1.43 8.02 -12.24
CA PRO A 79 1.60 8.27 -13.68
C PRO A 79 2.78 9.21 -13.97
N GLY A 80 2.89 10.32 -13.22
CA GLY A 80 4.01 11.25 -13.40
C GLY A 80 5.36 10.63 -13.02
N LEU A 81 5.39 9.78 -11.99
CA LEU A 81 6.61 9.04 -11.62
C LEU A 81 6.99 8.00 -12.69
N ALA A 82 6.03 7.39 -13.38
CA ALA A 82 6.29 6.49 -14.50
C ALA A 82 6.86 7.24 -15.71
N ASP A 83 6.37 8.44 -15.99
CA ASP A 83 6.91 9.30 -17.04
C ASP A 83 8.40 9.63 -16.78
N GLU A 84 8.77 9.96 -15.53
CA GLU A 84 10.17 10.21 -15.13
C GLU A 84 11.09 8.99 -15.35
N LEU A 85 10.53 7.77 -15.28
CA LEU A 85 11.24 6.52 -15.53
C LEU A 85 11.17 6.04 -16.99
N ALA A 86 10.44 6.75 -17.85
CA ALA A 86 10.03 6.26 -19.16
C ALA A 86 9.37 4.86 -19.10
N GLU A 87 8.68 4.54 -18.00
CA GLU A 87 7.92 3.30 -17.84
C GLU A 87 6.55 3.45 -18.53
N PRO A 88 6.13 2.49 -19.39
CA PRO A 88 4.79 2.53 -19.98
C PRO A 88 3.69 2.52 -18.93
N TRP A 89 2.88 3.59 -18.88
CA TRP A 89 1.77 3.70 -17.95
C TRP A 89 0.42 3.36 -18.60
N ALA A 90 -0.26 2.36 -18.06
CA ALA A 90 -1.65 2.07 -18.36
C ALA A 90 -2.32 1.46 -17.13
N LEU A 91 -3.48 1.97 -16.74
CA LEU A 91 -4.31 1.32 -15.73
C LEU A 91 -4.91 0.07 -16.36
N ASP A 92 -4.61 -1.08 -15.76
CA ASP A 92 -5.32 -2.32 -16.06
C ASP A 92 -6.60 -2.31 -15.22
N PRO A 93 -7.80 -2.38 -15.82
CA PRO A 93 -9.02 -2.56 -15.03
C PRO A 93 -8.88 -3.86 -14.23
N ALA A 94 -8.75 -3.73 -12.90
CA ALA A 94 -8.48 -4.87 -12.03
C ALA A 94 -9.49 -6.00 -12.28
N THR A 95 -8.99 -7.22 -12.47
CA THR A 95 -9.81 -8.43 -12.46
C THR A 95 -10.25 -8.68 -11.02
N TRP A 96 -11.49 -8.33 -10.68
CA TRP A 96 -12.10 -8.58 -9.38
C TRP A 96 -12.43 -10.08 -9.23
N GLY A 97 -11.41 -10.92 -9.09
CA GLY A 97 -11.58 -12.37 -8.91
C GLY A 97 -11.54 -12.76 -7.43
N GLY A 98 -12.66 -13.25 -6.89
CA GLY A 98 -12.70 -14.09 -5.68
C GLY A 98 -12.16 -13.47 -4.38
N ALA A 99 -12.22 -12.15 -4.21
CA ALA A 99 -11.75 -11.50 -3.00
C ALA A 99 -12.57 -11.94 -1.77
N PRO A 100 -11.96 -11.99 -0.56
CA PRO A 100 -12.70 -12.21 0.69
C PRO A 100 -13.92 -11.29 0.79
N ALA A 101 -15.03 -11.79 1.34
CA ALA A 101 -16.24 -10.99 1.49
C ALA A 101 -16.05 -9.81 2.46
N ASP A 102 -15.13 -9.94 3.43
CA ASP A 102 -14.86 -8.94 4.47
C ASP A 102 -13.75 -7.95 4.05
N GLY A 103 -14.01 -6.65 4.24
CA GLY A 103 -13.09 -5.57 3.90
C GLY A 103 -11.81 -5.58 4.72
N ARG A 104 -11.89 -5.87 6.03
CA ARG A 104 -10.70 -5.97 6.89
C ARG A 104 -9.79 -7.12 6.47
N ALA A 105 -10.33 -8.28 6.14
CA ALA A 105 -9.59 -9.41 5.61
C ALA A 105 -8.93 -9.07 4.26
N ARG A 106 -9.62 -8.30 3.40
CA ARG A 106 -9.04 -7.78 2.15
C ARG A 106 -7.87 -6.82 2.41
N VAL A 107 -7.96 -5.96 3.42
CA VAL A 107 -6.84 -5.08 3.83
C VAL A 107 -5.65 -5.93 4.29
N ALA A 108 -5.87 -6.92 5.15
CA ALA A 108 -4.79 -7.80 5.61
C ALA A 108 -4.09 -8.54 4.45
N LEU A 109 -4.88 -9.07 3.50
CA LEU A 109 -4.35 -9.77 2.32
C LEU A 109 -3.53 -8.85 1.40
N THR A 110 -4.04 -7.64 1.11
CA THR A 110 -3.34 -6.66 0.26
C THR A 110 -2.08 -6.12 0.95
N ALA A 111 -2.14 -5.82 2.24
CA ALA A 111 -0.98 -5.43 3.04
C ALA A 111 0.09 -6.54 3.06
N ALA A 112 -0.30 -7.81 3.18
CA ALA A 112 0.63 -8.94 3.10
C ALA A 112 1.32 -9.02 1.73
N ARG A 113 0.58 -8.81 0.63
CA ARG A 113 1.14 -8.78 -0.73
C ARG A 113 2.12 -7.62 -0.91
N LEU A 114 1.76 -6.42 -0.48
CA LEU A 114 2.66 -5.26 -0.52
C LEU A 114 3.91 -5.46 0.34
N THR A 115 3.76 -6.08 1.52
CA THR A 115 4.88 -6.47 2.38
C THR A 115 5.80 -7.45 1.66
N ALA A 116 5.25 -8.44 0.96
CA ALA A 116 6.04 -9.39 0.17
C ALA A 116 6.79 -8.70 -0.96
N LEU A 117 6.19 -7.73 -1.65
CA LEU A 117 6.86 -6.93 -2.68
C LEU A 117 7.99 -6.07 -2.09
N LEU A 118 7.76 -5.41 -0.95
CA LEU A 118 8.77 -4.61 -0.25
C LEU A 118 9.95 -5.46 0.23
N ARG A 119 9.71 -6.73 0.58
CA ARG A 119 10.76 -7.66 1.03
C ARG A 119 11.38 -8.45 -0.12
N SER A 120 10.76 -8.45 -1.30
CA SER A 120 11.34 -9.08 -2.47
C SER A 120 12.59 -8.33 -2.91
N GLY A 121 13.60 -9.04 -3.42
CA GLY A 121 14.71 -8.43 -4.16
C GLY A 121 14.37 -8.07 -5.61
N GLU A 122 13.23 -8.56 -6.11
CA GLU A 122 12.85 -8.45 -7.51
C GLU A 122 12.42 -7.02 -7.90
N PRO A 123 12.73 -6.52 -9.09
CA PRO A 123 12.17 -5.28 -9.60
C PRO A 123 10.64 -5.32 -9.65
N VAL A 124 9.99 -4.21 -9.28
CA VAL A 124 8.53 -4.08 -9.31
C VAL A 124 8.20 -2.86 -10.16
N SER A 125 7.42 -3.07 -11.22
CA SER A 125 6.92 -1.98 -12.07
C SER A 125 5.93 -1.09 -11.31
N LEU A 126 5.92 0.20 -11.60
CA LEU A 126 4.97 1.14 -10.98
C LEU A 126 3.52 0.76 -11.29
N ARG A 127 3.26 0.20 -12.48
CA ARG A 127 1.93 -0.35 -12.81
C ARG A 127 1.51 -1.49 -11.89
N ARG A 128 2.40 -2.45 -11.60
CA ARG A 128 2.09 -3.58 -10.70
C ARG A 128 1.80 -3.07 -9.30
N LEU A 129 2.61 -2.11 -8.84
CA LEU A 129 2.42 -1.51 -7.52
C LEU A 129 1.09 -0.76 -7.44
N ALA A 130 0.72 -0.03 -8.50
CA ALA A 130 -0.57 0.67 -8.57
C ALA A 130 -1.75 -0.27 -8.35
N GLY A 131 -1.73 -1.46 -8.95
CA GLY A 131 -2.78 -2.47 -8.76
C GLY A 131 -2.91 -2.93 -7.30
N GLU A 132 -1.79 -3.13 -6.60
CA GLU A 132 -1.83 -3.50 -5.18
C GLU A 132 -2.26 -2.34 -4.26
N VAL A 133 -1.87 -1.10 -4.59
CA VAL A 133 -2.30 0.11 -3.85
C VAL A 133 -3.78 0.40 -4.05
N ASP A 134 -4.30 0.23 -5.27
CA ASP A 134 -5.73 0.34 -5.59
C ASP A 134 -6.54 -0.72 -4.84
N ALA A 135 -6.08 -1.98 -4.86
CA ALA A 135 -6.71 -3.06 -4.10
C ALA A 135 -6.74 -2.76 -2.59
N LEU A 136 -5.66 -2.21 -2.03
CA LEU A 136 -5.61 -1.81 -0.61
C LEU A 136 -6.59 -0.67 -0.31
N GLY A 137 -6.64 0.36 -1.16
CA GLY A 137 -7.56 1.49 -1.00
C GLY A 137 -9.03 1.07 -1.08
N SER A 138 -9.37 0.24 -2.06
CA SER A 138 -10.69 -0.37 -2.22
C SER A 138 -11.08 -1.22 -0.99
N ALA A 139 -10.15 -2.03 -0.48
CA ALA A 139 -10.37 -2.83 0.72
C ALA A 139 -10.61 -1.95 1.97
N ALA A 140 -9.89 -0.84 2.10
CA ALA A 140 -10.09 0.12 3.19
C ALA A 140 -11.46 0.80 3.12
N ILE A 141 -11.93 1.16 1.91
CA ILE A 141 -13.29 1.69 1.70
C ILE A 141 -14.34 0.64 2.08
N ALA A 142 -14.15 -0.62 1.66
CA ALA A 142 -15.06 -1.71 2.03
C ALA A 142 -15.14 -1.87 3.56
N ALA A 143 -14.00 -1.91 4.24
CA ALA A 143 -13.94 -2.01 5.70
C ALA A 143 -14.62 -0.83 6.41
N LEU A 144 -14.51 0.39 5.85
CA LEU A 144 -15.19 1.57 6.36
C LEU A 144 -16.71 1.48 6.19
N VAL A 145 -17.18 1.04 5.02
CA VAL A 145 -18.62 0.89 4.72
C VAL A 145 -19.25 -0.19 5.60
N GLU A 146 -18.55 -1.31 5.81
CA GLU A 146 -19.03 -2.41 6.66
C GLU A 146 -19.18 -2.00 8.14
N GLN A 147 -18.41 -1.01 8.60
CA GLN A 147 -18.55 -0.44 9.94
C GLN A 147 -19.66 0.61 10.05
N ALA A 148 -20.22 1.06 8.93
CA ALA A 148 -21.21 2.12 8.95
C ALA A 148 -22.54 1.62 9.55
N PRO A 149 -23.17 2.37 10.47
CA PRO A 149 -24.35 1.92 11.21
C PRO A 149 -25.58 1.64 10.33
N TRP A 150 -25.62 2.17 9.11
CA TRP A 150 -26.70 1.92 8.14
C TRP A 150 -26.53 0.59 7.36
N ALA A 151 -25.33 0.00 7.35
CA ALA A 151 -25.09 -1.30 6.73
C ALA A 151 -25.68 -2.47 7.53
N ALA A 152 -26.15 -2.23 8.76
CA ALA A 152 -26.79 -3.20 9.64
C ALA A 152 -28.34 -3.15 9.58
N ALA A 153 -28.93 -2.39 8.66
CA ALA A 153 -30.38 -2.37 8.47
C ALA A 153 -30.84 -3.69 7.79
N PRO A 154 -31.88 -4.37 8.31
CA PRO A 154 -32.36 -5.67 7.81
C PRO A 154 -33.02 -5.60 6.44
#